data_AF-A0A1B1VSU6-F1
#
_entry.id   AF-A0A1B1VSU6-F1
#
_cell.length_a   1.000
_cell.length_b   1.000
_cell.length_c   1.000
_cell.angle_alpha   90.00
_cell.angle_beta   90.00
_cell.angle_gamma   90.00
#
_symmetry.space_group_name_H-M   'P 1'
#
loop_
_entity.id
_entity.type
_entity.pdbx_description
1 polymer ?
#
loop_
_entity_poly.entity_id
_entity_poly.type
_entity_poly.pdbx_seq_one_letter_code
_entity_poly.pdbx_strand_id
1 'polypeptide(L)' 'GICQYLLARDCEDHSFSIVIETVQCADDPDAVCTRSVTVRLPGLHNSLVKLKHGG' A
#
# COMPACT_ATOMS: atom_id res chain seq x y z
N GLY A 1 3.10 6.70 10.86
CA GLY A 1 1.96 7.62 11.02
C GLY A 1 0.84 7.22 10.08
N ILE A 2 -0.24 8.00 10.07
CA ILE A 2 -1.42 7.80 9.20
C ILE A 2 -1.16 8.53 7.88
N CYS A 3 -0.97 7.79 6.79
CA CYS A 3 -0.78 8.35 5.45
C CYS A 3 -0.91 7.25 4.37
N GLN A 4 -0.75 7.65 3.12
CA GLN A 4 -0.35 6.75 2.04
C GLN A 4 1.16 6.84 1.85
N TYR A 5 1.83 5.69 1.88
CA TYR A 5 3.27 5.61 1.76
C TYR A 5 3.65 4.77 0.55
N LEU A 6 4.63 5.24 -0.21
CA LEU A 6 5.39 4.37 -1.10
C LEU A 6 6.26 3.47 -0.24
N LEU A 7 5.89 2.20 -0.11
CA LEU A 7 6.64 1.23 0.68
C LEU A 7 7.88 0.76 -0.06
N ALA A 8 7.70 0.41 -1.33
CA ALA A 8 8.77 -0.05 -2.20
C ALA A 8 8.45 0.30 -3.65
N ARG A 9 9.48 0.56 -4.44
CA ARG A 9 9.39 0.57 -5.90
C ARG A 9 10.66 -0.01 -6.48
N ASP A 10 10.54 -0.53 -7.69
CA ASP A 10 11.69 -0.66 -8.56
C ASP A 10 12.17 0.74 -9.00
N CYS A 11 13.45 1.01 -8.80
CA CYS A 11 14.09 2.30 -9.12
C CYS A 11 14.83 2.29 -10.44
N GLU A 12 15.05 1.11 -11.04
CA GLU A 12 15.73 0.97 -12.33
C GLU A 12 14.67 1.05 -13.45
N ASP A 13 13.82 0.03 -13.54
CA ASP A 13 12.85 -0.11 -14.64
C ASP A 13 11.44 0.33 -14.27
N HIS A 14 11.20 0.67 -13.00
CA HIS A 14 9.88 0.99 -12.45
C HIS A 14 8.85 -0.14 -12.71
N SER A 15 9.33 -1.39 -12.75
CA SER A 15 8.54 -2.59 -13.06
C SER A 15 7.43 -2.87 -12.05
N PHE A 16 7.56 -2.36 -10.82
CA PHE A 16 6.51 -2.39 -9.82
C PHE A 16 6.59 -1.22 -8.84
N SER A 17 5.45 -0.92 -8.21
CA SER A 17 5.40 -0.09 -7.00
C SER A 17 4.38 -0.61 -6.00
N ILE A 18 4.69 -0.48 -4.73
CA ILE A 18 3.85 -0.91 -3.61
C ILE A 18 3.52 0.32 -2.78
N VAL A 19 2.23 0.64 -2.70
CA VAL A 19 1.71 1.71 -1.86
C VAL A 19 0.93 1.09 -0.72
N ILE A 20 1.29 1.43 0.51
CA ILE A 20 0.53 1.05 1.70
C ILE A 20 -0.28 2.24 2.19
N GLU A 21 -1.43 1.92 2.75
CA GLU A 21 -2.28 2.90 3.38
C GLU A 21 -2.46 2.52 4.84
N THR A 22 -2.15 3.45 5.73
CA THR A 22 -2.26 3.26 7.17
C THR A 22 -3.38 4.11 7.75
N VAL A 23 -4.01 3.62 8.81
CA VAL A 23 -5.09 4.30 9.54
C VAL A 23 -4.95 4.09 11.03
N GLN A 24 -5.55 4.95 11.84
CA GLN A 24 -5.77 4.65 13.26
C GLN A 24 -6.80 3.52 13.36
N CYS A 25 -6.48 2.48 14.14
CA CYS A 25 -7.31 1.29 14.28
C CYS A 25 -7.79 1.01 15.71
N ALA A 26 -7.42 1.85 16.68
CA ALA A 26 -7.89 1.78 18.06
C ALA A 26 -8.03 3.20 18.65
N ASP A 27 -8.58 3.30 19.86
CA ASP A 27 -8.73 4.59 20.56
C ASP A 27 -7.38 5.25 20.90
N ASP A 28 -6.33 4.43 21.04
CA ASP A 28 -4.96 4.91 21.15
C ASP A 28 -4.54 5.64 19.85
N PRO A 29 -4.22 6.95 19.90
CA PRO A 29 -3.84 7.73 18.73
C PRO A 29 -2.56 7.22 18.04
N ASP A 30 -1.71 6.48 18.76
CA ASP A 30 -0.48 5.89 18.22
C ASP A 30 -0.71 4.50 17.59
N ALA A 31 -1.89 3.90 17.78
CA ALA A 31 -2.24 2.60 17.21
C ALA A 31 -2.58 2.71 15.72
N VAL A 32 -1.59 2.46 14.87
CA VAL A 32 -1.68 2.55 13.41
C VAL A 32 -1.63 1.16 12.77
N CYS A 33 -2.64 0.83 11.96
CA CYS A 33 -2.73 -0.41 11.21
C CYS A 33 -2.66 -0.18 9.70
N THR A 34 -2.23 -1.19 8.94
CA THR A 34 -2.34 -1.20 7.48
C THR A 34 -3.78 -1.49 7.04
N ARG A 35 -4.43 -0.50 6.43
CA ARG A 35 -5.77 -0.63 5.86
C ARG A 35 -5.77 -1.38 4.53
N SER A 36 -4.80 -1.05 3.68
CA SER A 36 -4.68 -1.70 2.37
C SER A 36 -3.25 -1.66 1.84
N VAL A 37 -2.97 -2.62 0.96
CA VAL A 37 -1.73 -2.70 0.19
C VAL A 37 -2.10 -2.70 -1.28
N THR A 38 -1.56 -1.76 -2.04
CA THR A 38 -1.79 -1.64 -3.48
C THR A 38 -0.48 -1.90 -4.22
N VAL A 39 -0.46 -2.95 -5.03
CA VAL A 39 0.65 -3.27 -5.93
C VAL A 39 0.27 -2.82 -7.34
N ARG A 40 1.15 -2.03 -7.96
CA ARG A 40 1.03 -1.59 -9.35
C ARG A 40 2.09 -2.32 -10.17
N LEU A 41 1.67 -2.91 -11.28
CA LEU A 41 2.52 -3.69 -12.17
C LEU A 41 2.38 -3.14 -13.60
N PRO A 42 3.12 -2.08 -13.98
CA PRO A 42 3.04 -1.47 -15.31
C PRO A 42 3.28 -2.48 -16.43
N GLY A 43 4.27 -3.36 -16.26
CA GLY A 43 4.63 -4.40 -17.24
C GLY A 43 3.58 -5.50 -17.43
N LEU A 44 2.60 -5.62 -16.53
CA LEU A 44 1.50 -6.59 -16.63
C LEU A 44 0.20 -5.87 -16.99
N HIS A 45 0.12 -5.31 -18.20
CA HIS A 45 -1.07 -4.56 -18.67
C HIS A 45 -1.53 -3.44 -17.72
N ASN A 46 -0.59 -2.77 -17.02
CA ASN A 46 -0.90 -1.79 -15.98
C ASN A 46 -1.83 -2.34 -14.87
N SER A 47 -1.69 -3.63 -14.54
CA SER A 47 -2.49 -4.28 -13.51
C SER A 47 -2.31 -3.62 -12.15
N LEU A 48 -3.41 -3.55 -11.41
CA LEU A 48 -3.46 -3.06 -10.05
C LEU A 48 -4.08 -4.13 -9.15
N VAL A 49 -3.32 -4.56 -8.15
CA VAL A 49 -3.76 -5.52 -7.15
C VAL A 49 -3.91 -4.78 -5.83
N LYS A 50 -5.13 -4.77 -5.28
CA LYS A 50 -5.40 -4.16 -3.97
C LYS A 50 -5.80 -5.24 -2.96
N LEU A 51 -4.99 -5.37 -1.92
CA LEU A 51 -5.24 -6.23 -0.77
C LEU A 51 -5.83 -5.39 0.35
N LYS A 52 -6.90 -5.90 0.97
CA LYS A 52 -7.56 -5.30 2.13
C LYS A 52 -8.02 -6.41 3.07
N HIS A 53 -8.26 -6.07 4.33
CA HIS A 53 -8.90 -7.01 5.26
C HIS A 53 -10.26 -7.46 4.68
N GLY A 54 -10.48 -8.78 4.60
CA GLY A 54 -11.78 -9.35 4.23
C GLY A 54 -12.72 -9.23 5.43
N GLY A 55 -13.89 -8.63 5.24
CA GLY A 55 -14.87 -8.40 6.31
C GLY A 55 -15.30 -9.66 7.02
#